data_AF-W6L6V2-F1
#
_entry.id   AF-W6L6V2-F1
#
_cell.length_a   1.000
_cell.length_b   1.000
_cell.length_c   1.000
_cell.angle_alpha   90.00
_cell.angle_beta   90.00
_cell.angle_gamma   90.00
#
_symmetry.space_group_name_H-M   'P 1'
#
loop_
_entity.id
_entity.type
_entity.pdbx_description
1 polymer ?
#
loop_
_entity_poly.entity_id
_entity_poly.type
_entity_poly.pdbx_seq_one_letter_code
_entity_poly.pdbx_strand_id
1 'polypeptide(L)'
;MLVPRTHSYQAYAKVKGTAVINPIEEKVRCAYDSEASGFIIRHEHSLHELPPCIKVLRSQLELLIIDNNYNLRALPGFLGDFLFLRVLDASYCRIKNVDPRLGCLRRLEHLNLANNQLEYLSFEASRLKSLKKLNVENNNMKVLPGGLLFLQHLKELTLENNPFYDPVEIEGTPDVTLSPCLSSIECVNCCIPTQNYRTFISFHRLCQHVELPFVFHTCSDTCQAQVRDRLDRYNAAQRERREHQ
;
A
#
# COMPACT_ATOMS: atom_id res chain seq x y z
N MET A 1 -37.55 11.07 -13.37
CA MET A 1 -37.70 11.46 -11.95
C MET A 1 -36.46 11.00 -11.21
N LEU A 2 -35.63 11.92 -10.75
CA LEU A 2 -34.47 11.61 -9.90
C LEU A 2 -34.99 11.24 -8.51
N VAL A 3 -34.81 10.00 -8.09
CA VAL A 3 -35.03 9.63 -6.68
C VAL A 3 -33.96 10.35 -5.84
N PRO A 4 -34.32 11.07 -4.77
CA PRO A 4 -33.33 11.74 -3.93
C PRO A 4 -32.30 10.74 -3.38
N ARG A 5 -31.02 10.95 -3.67
CA ARG A 5 -29.91 10.07 -3.25
C ARG A 5 -29.73 9.96 -1.73
N THR A 6 -30.43 10.79 -0.96
CA THR A 6 -30.48 10.73 0.50
C THR A 6 -30.90 9.36 1.06
N HIS A 7 -31.60 8.53 0.28
CA HIS A 7 -32.02 7.19 0.69
C HIS A 7 -30.84 6.22 0.92
N SER A 8 -29.72 6.35 0.21
CA SER A 8 -28.56 5.44 0.34
C SER A 8 -27.78 5.71 1.63
N TYR A 9 -27.55 6.99 1.95
CA TYR A 9 -26.89 7.39 3.20
C TYR A 9 -27.81 7.15 4.41
N GLN A 10 -29.11 7.43 4.29
CA GLN A 10 -30.07 7.16 5.36
C GLN A 10 -30.19 5.67 5.69
N ALA A 11 -30.07 4.77 4.70
CA ALA A 11 -30.01 3.33 4.94
C ALA A 11 -28.76 2.93 5.74
N TYR A 12 -27.62 3.59 5.51
CA TYR A 12 -26.39 3.40 6.27
C TYR A 12 -26.49 3.97 7.70
N ALA A 13 -27.05 5.17 7.84
CA ALA A 13 -27.20 5.86 9.13
C ALA A 13 -28.23 5.19 10.06
N LYS A 14 -29.28 4.54 9.51
CA LYS A 14 -30.32 3.85 10.28
C LYS A 14 -29.83 2.62 11.07
N VAL A 15 -28.63 2.11 10.80
CA VAL A 15 -28.06 0.94 11.50
C VAL A 15 -27.52 1.31 12.89
N LYS A 16 -27.28 2.60 13.19
CA LYS A 16 -26.85 3.05 14.51
C LYS A 16 -27.95 3.92 15.14
N GLY A 17 -28.63 3.35 16.15
CA GLY A 17 -29.63 4.06 16.94
C GLY A 17 -29.04 5.27 17.69
N THR A 18 -29.79 6.38 17.64
CA THR A 18 -29.82 7.54 18.54
C THR A 18 -28.50 8.26 18.89
N ALA A 19 -28.35 9.45 18.28
CA ALA A 19 -27.93 10.73 18.87
C ALA A 19 -26.55 10.86 19.54
N VAL A 20 -25.50 10.96 18.74
CA VAL A 20 -24.65 12.16 18.53
C VAL A 20 -24.12 12.00 17.10
N ILE A 21 -24.42 12.93 16.18
CA ILE A 21 -23.87 12.82 14.82
C ILE A 21 -22.37 13.02 14.95
N ASN A 22 -21.60 11.95 14.70
CA ASN A 22 -20.15 12.03 14.68
C ASN A 22 -19.76 13.08 13.62
N PRO A 23 -18.94 14.10 13.94
CA PRO A 23 -18.53 15.13 12.97
C PRO A 23 -17.98 14.56 11.66
N ILE A 24 -17.34 13.38 11.72
CA ILE A 24 -16.84 12.68 10.54
C ILE A 24 -17.98 12.08 9.72
N GLU A 25 -19.01 11.52 10.35
CA GLU A 25 -20.19 11.02 9.65
C GLU A 25 -20.92 12.17 8.93
N GLU A 26 -21.04 13.34 9.55
CA GLU A 26 -21.62 14.51 8.88
C GLU A 26 -20.76 14.99 7.70
N LYS A 27 -19.43 15.05 7.86
CA LYS A 27 -18.51 15.34 6.74
C LYS A 27 -18.68 14.35 5.59
N VAL A 28 -18.80 13.04 5.88
CA VAL A 28 -19.03 12.00 4.86
C VAL A 28 -20.37 12.24 4.16
N ARG A 29 -21.43 12.56 4.90
CA ARG A 29 -22.74 12.89 4.32
C ARG A 29 -22.64 14.08 3.37
N CYS A 30 -22.04 15.18 3.82
CA CYS A 30 -21.87 16.38 3.00
C CYS A 30 -21.08 16.09 1.73
N ALA A 31 -19.98 15.32 1.82
CA ALA A 31 -19.19 14.91 0.66
C ALA A 31 -19.97 14.02 -0.31
N TYR A 32 -20.84 13.15 0.20
CA TYR A 32 -21.72 12.32 -0.63
C TYR A 32 -22.77 13.17 -1.36
N ASP A 33 -23.46 14.05 -0.64
CA ASP A 33 -24.51 14.91 -1.19
C ASP A 33 -23.96 15.90 -2.23
N SER A 34 -22.71 16.34 -2.06
CA SER A 34 -22.04 17.27 -2.98
C SER A 34 -21.26 16.58 -4.11
N GLU A 35 -21.29 15.24 -4.21
CA GLU A 35 -20.50 14.46 -5.17
C GLU A 35 -19.00 14.81 -5.15
N ALA A 36 -18.45 15.08 -3.96
CA ALA A 36 -17.06 15.49 -3.83
C ALA A 36 -16.11 14.40 -4.33
N SER A 37 -15.18 14.78 -5.20
CA SER A 37 -14.08 13.93 -5.66
C SER A 37 -12.90 13.89 -4.68
N GLY A 38 -12.89 14.80 -3.69
CA GLY A 38 -11.87 14.87 -2.64
C GLY A 38 -12.48 14.80 -1.25
N PHE A 39 -11.82 14.07 -0.35
CA PHE A 39 -12.23 13.93 1.04
C PHE A 39 -11.01 14.01 1.95
N ILE A 40 -11.11 14.86 2.97
CA ILE A 40 -9.98 15.24 3.83
C ILE A 40 -10.38 15.06 5.29
N ILE A 41 -9.58 14.30 6.04
CA ILE A 41 -9.65 14.19 7.50
C ILE A 41 -8.25 14.48 8.04
N ARG A 42 -8.09 15.57 8.80
CA ARG A 42 -6.80 15.94 9.40
C ARG A 42 -6.96 16.26 10.86
N HIS A 43 -5.95 15.95 11.66
CA HIS A 43 -5.88 16.30 13.08
C HIS A 43 -7.07 15.80 13.90
N GLU A 44 -7.71 14.70 13.50
CA GLU A 44 -8.81 14.12 14.25
C GLU A 44 -8.29 13.18 15.34
N HIS A 45 -8.23 13.69 16.57
CA HIS A 45 -7.70 12.96 17.72
C HIS A 45 -8.49 11.69 18.07
N SER A 46 -9.76 11.60 17.71
CA SER A 46 -10.60 10.43 17.96
C SER A 46 -10.55 9.38 16.84
N LEU A 47 -9.83 9.65 15.74
CA LEU A 47 -9.76 8.74 14.60
C LEU A 47 -8.77 7.59 14.88
N HIS A 48 -9.28 6.51 15.47
CA HIS A 48 -8.54 5.28 15.67
C HIS A 48 -8.51 4.37 14.44
N GLU A 49 -9.61 4.41 13.67
CA GLU A 49 -9.81 3.68 12.43
C GLU A 49 -10.59 4.56 11.45
N LEU A 50 -10.40 4.32 10.15
CA LEU A 50 -11.21 4.99 9.15
C LEU A 50 -12.65 4.45 9.24
N PRO A 51 -13.66 5.30 9.46
CA PRO A 51 -15.00 4.82 9.75
C PRO A 51 -15.60 4.14 8.52
N PRO A 52 -16.27 2.99 8.66
CA PRO A 52 -16.80 2.27 7.51
C PRO A 52 -17.84 3.06 6.68
N CYS A 53 -18.42 4.14 7.24
CA CYS A 53 -19.36 5.02 6.54
C CYS A 53 -18.74 5.70 5.31
N ILE A 54 -17.42 5.91 5.29
CA ILE A 54 -16.73 6.51 4.14
C ILE A 54 -16.90 5.68 2.86
N LYS A 55 -17.23 4.39 2.98
CA LYS A 55 -17.48 3.48 1.85
C LYS A 55 -18.58 3.98 0.91
N VAL A 56 -19.49 4.84 1.37
CA VAL A 56 -20.50 5.47 0.49
C VAL A 56 -19.86 6.33 -0.61
N LEU A 57 -18.64 6.84 -0.39
CA LEU A 57 -17.89 7.69 -1.32
C LEU A 57 -17.07 6.89 -2.35
N ARG A 58 -17.06 5.55 -2.28
CA ARG A 58 -16.19 4.68 -3.11
C ARG A 58 -16.32 4.87 -4.63
N SER A 59 -17.48 5.33 -5.09
CA SER A 59 -17.79 5.50 -6.51
C SER A 59 -17.43 6.90 -7.07
N GLN A 60 -17.03 7.85 -6.22
CA GLN A 60 -16.77 9.24 -6.61
C GLN A 60 -15.39 9.74 -6.18
N LEU A 61 -14.77 9.12 -5.17
CA LEU A 61 -13.57 9.66 -4.56
C LEU A 61 -12.31 9.37 -5.40
N GLU A 62 -11.62 10.44 -5.81
CA GLU A 62 -10.33 10.40 -6.49
C GLU A 62 -9.16 10.80 -5.56
N LEU A 63 -9.44 11.61 -4.55
CA LEU A 63 -8.46 12.14 -3.59
C LEU A 63 -8.91 11.84 -2.17
N LEU A 64 -8.14 11.03 -1.44
CA LEU A 64 -8.35 10.78 -0.02
C LEU A 64 -7.10 11.25 0.74
N ILE A 65 -7.29 12.23 1.62
CA ILE A 65 -6.23 12.73 2.48
C ILE A 65 -6.64 12.52 3.94
N ILE A 66 -5.92 11.65 4.63
CA ILE A 66 -6.14 11.28 6.03
C ILE A 66 -4.85 11.46 6.85
N ASP A 67 -4.01 12.42 6.46
CA ASP A 67 -2.75 12.70 7.11
C ASP A 67 -2.93 13.33 8.50
N ASN A 68 -1.87 13.28 9.31
CA ASN A 68 -1.84 13.89 10.64
C ASN A 68 -2.92 13.36 11.60
N ASN A 69 -3.31 12.09 11.46
CA ASN A 69 -4.21 11.40 12.38
C ASN A 69 -3.41 10.38 13.22
N TYR A 70 -2.74 10.87 14.27
CA TYR A 70 -1.79 10.09 15.08
C TYR A 70 -2.38 8.91 15.87
N ASN A 71 -3.70 8.73 15.86
CA ASN A 71 -4.35 7.58 16.48
C ASN A 71 -4.78 6.52 15.46
N LEU A 72 -4.66 6.80 14.15
CA LEU A 72 -4.96 5.87 13.08
C LEU A 72 -3.83 4.84 12.95
N ARG A 73 -4.16 3.57 13.17
CA ARG A 73 -3.17 2.47 13.26
C ARG A 73 -3.13 1.53 12.07
N ALA A 74 -4.12 1.58 11.19
CA ALA A 74 -4.23 0.71 10.03
C ALA A 74 -5.02 1.35 8.90
N LEU A 75 -4.70 0.96 7.66
CA LEU A 75 -5.57 1.20 6.52
C LEU A 75 -6.49 -0.02 6.30
N PRO A 76 -7.82 0.14 6.36
CA PRO A 76 -8.74 -0.99 6.29
C PRO A 76 -8.90 -1.52 4.86
N GLY A 77 -9.14 -2.83 4.72
CA GLY A 77 -9.28 -3.48 3.41
C GLY A 77 -10.45 -3.00 2.55
N PHE A 78 -11.47 -2.34 3.12
CA PHE A 78 -12.53 -1.75 2.32
C PHE A 78 -12.05 -0.59 1.45
N LEU A 79 -10.88 0.01 1.73
CA LEU A 79 -10.27 1.01 0.85
C LEU A 79 -10.01 0.44 -0.55
N GLY A 80 -9.79 -0.88 -0.67
CA GLY A 80 -9.68 -1.55 -1.97
C GLY A 80 -10.93 -1.44 -2.86
N ASP A 81 -12.08 -1.00 -2.34
CA ASP A 81 -13.31 -0.77 -3.11
C ASP A 81 -13.34 0.62 -3.79
N PHE A 82 -12.40 1.52 -3.49
CA PHE A 82 -12.35 2.90 -4.00
C PHE A 82 -11.68 2.95 -5.38
N LEU A 83 -12.29 2.32 -6.38
CA LEU A 83 -11.68 2.06 -7.69
C LEU A 83 -11.30 3.32 -8.50
N PHE A 84 -11.82 4.48 -8.10
CA PHE A 84 -11.52 5.77 -8.71
C PHE A 84 -10.38 6.52 -8.01
N LEU A 85 -9.88 6.01 -6.86
CA LEU A 85 -8.87 6.71 -6.07
C LEU A 85 -7.55 6.81 -6.84
N ARG A 86 -7.04 8.04 -6.96
CA ARG A 86 -5.79 8.39 -7.65
C ARG A 86 -4.73 8.85 -6.66
N VAL A 87 -5.14 9.48 -5.57
CA VAL A 87 -4.23 9.97 -4.54
C VAL A 87 -4.72 9.51 -3.17
N LEU A 88 -3.83 8.85 -2.44
CA LEU A 88 -4.01 8.49 -1.04
C LEU A 88 -2.84 9.06 -0.23
N ASP A 89 -3.14 10.01 0.65
CA ASP A 89 -2.19 10.50 1.65
C ASP A 89 -2.65 10.05 3.04
N ALA A 90 -1.85 9.21 3.68
CA ALA A 90 -2.04 8.79 5.06
C ALA A 90 -0.73 8.97 5.86
N SER A 91 0.01 10.03 5.55
CA SER A 91 1.25 10.37 6.25
C SER A 91 1.00 10.87 7.67
N TYR A 92 2.04 10.85 8.51
CA TYR A 92 1.96 11.32 9.90
C TYR A 92 0.82 10.67 10.70
N CYS A 93 0.69 9.35 10.54
CA CYS A 93 -0.22 8.53 11.33
C CYS A 93 0.61 7.55 12.19
N ARG A 94 -0.02 6.54 12.78
CA ARG A 94 0.69 5.44 13.47
C ARG A 94 0.38 4.11 12.78
N ILE A 95 0.27 4.14 11.46
CA ILE A 95 -0.11 3.00 10.65
C ILE A 95 1.01 1.96 10.73
N LYS A 96 0.68 0.78 11.25
CA LYS A 96 1.58 -0.38 11.30
C LYS A 96 1.38 -1.31 10.13
N ASN A 97 0.13 -1.43 9.67
CA ASN A 97 -0.28 -2.38 8.66
C ASN A 97 -1.16 -1.71 7.60
N VAL A 98 -0.91 -2.07 6.34
CA VAL A 98 -1.75 -1.76 5.20
C VAL A 98 -2.40 -3.07 4.74
N ASP A 99 -3.72 -3.09 4.65
CA ASP A 99 -4.44 -4.28 4.17
C ASP A 99 -4.06 -4.62 2.71
N PRO A 100 -3.79 -5.90 2.37
CA PRO A 100 -3.47 -6.34 1.01
C PRO A 100 -4.46 -5.90 -0.07
N ARG A 101 -5.73 -5.66 0.28
CA ARG A 101 -6.74 -5.14 -0.64
C ARG A 101 -6.43 -3.74 -1.17
N LEU A 102 -5.47 -3.01 -0.59
CA LEU A 102 -4.97 -1.77 -1.19
C LEU A 102 -4.49 -1.99 -2.63
N GLY A 103 -3.94 -3.16 -2.95
CA GLY A 103 -3.54 -3.54 -4.32
C GLY A 103 -4.69 -3.59 -5.36
N CYS A 104 -5.95 -3.48 -4.93
CA CYS A 104 -7.10 -3.35 -5.83
C CYS A 104 -7.27 -1.95 -6.42
N LEU A 105 -6.57 -0.94 -5.89
CA LEU A 105 -6.64 0.45 -6.34
C LEU A 105 -5.86 0.66 -7.66
N ARG A 106 -6.40 0.11 -8.77
CA ARG A 106 -5.71 0.09 -10.07
C ARG A 106 -5.43 1.48 -10.66
N ARG A 107 -6.15 2.52 -10.21
CA ARG A 107 -6.00 3.92 -10.64
C ARG A 107 -5.13 4.75 -9.70
N LEU A 108 -4.64 4.18 -8.60
CA LEU A 108 -3.81 4.93 -7.66
C LEU A 108 -2.51 5.34 -8.33
N GLU A 109 -2.26 6.64 -8.37
CA GLU A 109 -1.07 7.25 -8.95
C GLU A 109 -0.10 7.67 -7.85
N HIS A 110 -0.60 8.23 -6.75
CA HIS A 110 0.23 8.71 -5.65
C HIS A 110 -0.19 8.05 -4.33
N LEU A 111 0.77 7.40 -3.67
CA LEU A 111 0.60 6.80 -2.35
C LEU A 111 1.63 7.41 -1.40
N ASN A 112 1.15 8.17 -0.41
CA ASN A 112 1.98 8.74 0.65
C ASN A 112 1.66 8.06 1.99
N LEU A 113 2.65 7.35 2.53
CA LEU A 113 2.63 6.65 3.81
C LEU A 113 3.80 7.09 4.69
N ALA A 114 4.40 8.25 4.42
CA ALA A 114 5.53 8.77 5.18
C ALA A 114 5.20 8.98 6.66
N ASN A 115 6.18 8.88 7.55
CA ASN A 115 6.03 9.12 8.98
C ASN A 115 4.95 8.22 9.61
N ASN A 116 5.14 6.91 9.46
CA ASN A 116 4.29 5.87 10.02
C ASN A 116 5.15 4.83 10.76
N GLN A 117 4.61 3.64 11.02
CA GLN A 117 5.30 2.55 11.73
C GLN A 117 5.29 1.27 10.89
N LEU A 118 5.31 1.39 9.57
CA LEU A 118 5.27 0.26 8.66
C LEU A 118 6.57 -0.53 8.75
N GLU A 119 6.46 -1.83 9.00
CA GLU A 119 7.60 -2.76 8.94
C GLU A 119 7.74 -3.39 7.54
N TYR A 120 6.64 -3.46 6.79
CA TYR A 120 6.59 -4.03 5.46
C TYR A 120 5.44 -3.45 4.63
N LEU A 121 5.55 -3.59 3.31
CA LEU A 121 4.42 -3.51 2.38
C LEU A 121 4.14 -4.91 1.84
N SER A 122 2.87 -5.26 1.65
CA SER A 122 2.52 -6.58 1.10
C SER A 122 2.83 -6.65 -0.40
N PHE A 123 2.98 -7.87 -0.93
CA PHE A 123 3.21 -8.09 -2.36
C PHE A 123 2.11 -7.50 -3.25
N GLU A 124 0.88 -7.39 -2.76
CA GLU A 124 -0.25 -6.78 -3.48
C GLU A 124 -0.01 -5.31 -3.85
N ALA A 125 0.93 -4.60 -3.21
CA ALA A 125 1.35 -3.28 -3.66
C ALA A 125 1.86 -3.30 -5.11
N SER A 126 2.39 -4.43 -5.58
CA SER A 126 2.80 -4.64 -6.99
C SER A 126 1.62 -4.61 -8.00
N ARG A 127 0.38 -4.69 -7.51
CA ARG A 127 -0.84 -4.62 -8.32
C ARG A 127 -1.29 -3.17 -8.58
N LEU A 128 -0.68 -2.18 -7.94
CA LEU A 128 -0.90 -0.76 -8.17
C LEU A 128 -0.26 -0.31 -9.49
N LYS A 129 -0.77 -0.81 -10.62
CA LYS A 129 -0.13 -0.65 -11.94
C LYS A 129 -0.01 0.80 -12.43
N SER A 130 -0.86 1.70 -11.93
CA SER A 130 -0.82 3.13 -12.27
C SER A 130 0.08 3.95 -11.34
N LEU A 131 0.72 3.33 -10.34
CA LEU A 131 1.46 4.06 -9.31
C LEU A 131 2.68 4.76 -9.94
N LYS A 132 2.77 6.07 -9.71
CA LYS A 132 3.82 6.97 -10.18
C LYS A 132 4.72 7.45 -9.04
N LYS A 133 4.14 7.63 -7.85
CA LYS A 133 4.83 8.14 -6.67
C LYS A 133 4.50 7.27 -5.47
N LEU A 134 5.55 6.76 -4.82
CA LEU A 134 5.44 6.04 -3.56
C LEU A 134 6.35 6.72 -2.53
N ASN A 135 5.76 7.17 -1.43
CA ASN A 135 6.51 7.69 -0.30
C ASN A 135 6.26 6.80 0.94
N VAL A 136 7.31 6.18 1.45
CA VAL A 136 7.35 5.39 2.68
C VAL A 136 8.48 5.84 3.61
N GLU A 137 8.94 7.08 3.46
CA GLU A 137 9.96 7.70 4.33
C GLU A 137 9.58 7.63 5.81
N ASN A 138 10.56 7.59 6.71
CA ASN A 138 10.34 7.62 8.16
C ASN A 138 9.37 6.51 8.62
N ASN A 139 9.73 5.26 8.31
CA ASN A 139 9.03 4.05 8.74
C ASN A 139 10.04 3.07 9.36
N ASN A 140 9.63 1.82 9.59
CA ASN A 140 10.46 0.76 10.16
C ASN A 140 10.75 -0.34 9.12
N MET A 141 10.79 0.01 7.84
CA MET A 141 10.95 -0.96 6.76
C MET A 141 12.36 -1.50 6.71
N LYS A 142 12.48 -2.84 6.66
CA LYS A 142 13.76 -3.53 6.48
C LYS A 142 13.99 -4.02 5.05
N VAL A 143 12.90 -4.23 4.32
CA VAL A 143 12.87 -4.75 2.95
C VAL A 143 11.68 -4.16 2.19
N LEU A 144 11.76 -4.17 0.86
CA LEU A 144 10.65 -3.87 -0.05
C LEU A 144 10.11 -5.17 -0.65
N PRO A 145 8.81 -5.30 -0.95
CA PRO A 145 8.30 -6.48 -1.65
C PRO A 145 8.84 -6.51 -3.10
N GLY A 146 9.34 -7.66 -3.54
CA GLY A 146 9.97 -7.88 -4.85
C GLY A 146 9.12 -7.45 -6.04
N GLY A 147 7.79 -7.54 -5.90
CA GLY A 147 6.85 -7.05 -6.90
C GLY A 147 6.96 -5.56 -7.26
N LEU A 148 7.54 -4.70 -6.40
CA LEU A 148 7.71 -3.26 -6.70
C LEU A 148 8.70 -2.99 -7.85
N LEU A 149 9.67 -3.89 -8.08
CA LEU A 149 10.62 -3.79 -9.20
C LEU A 149 9.94 -3.75 -10.56
N PHE A 150 8.73 -4.30 -10.65
CA PHE A 150 7.99 -4.46 -11.90
C PHE A 150 6.87 -3.42 -12.09
N LEU A 151 6.85 -2.34 -11.29
CA LEU A 151 5.95 -1.21 -11.50
C LEU A 151 6.46 -0.31 -12.63
N GLN A 152 5.88 -0.46 -13.82
CA GLN A 152 6.33 0.20 -15.06
C GLN A 152 6.18 1.73 -15.06
N HIS A 153 5.31 2.28 -14.20
CA HIS A 153 5.01 3.70 -14.15
C HIS A 153 5.58 4.42 -12.93
N LEU A 154 6.26 3.71 -12.03
CA LEU A 154 6.85 4.30 -10.84
C LEU A 154 8.02 5.19 -11.25
N LYS A 155 7.95 6.47 -10.88
CA LYS A 155 8.93 7.51 -11.24
C LYS A 155 9.63 8.07 -10.02
N GLU A 156 8.91 8.19 -8.91
CA GLU A 156 9.42 8.76 -7.67
C GLU A 156 9.21 7.75 -6.54
N LEU A 157 10.29 7.49 -5.81
CA LEU A 157 10.33 6.59 -4.68
C LEU A 157 11.12 7.27 -3.55
N THR A 158 10.44 7.53 -2.44
CA THR A 158 11.00 8.16 -1.24
C THR A 158 10.97 7.12 -0.10
N LEU A 159 12.14 6.84 0.46
CA LEU A 159 12.43 5.67 1.30
C LEU A 159 13.28 6.02 2.52
N GLU A 160 13.72 7.27 2.62
CA GLU A 160 14.74 7.72 3.56
C GLU A 160 14.28 7.47 5.00
N ASN A 161 15.26 7.36 5.92
CA ASN A 161 15.00 7.09 7.34
C ASN A 161 14.19 5.81 7.58
N ASN A 162 14.60 4.72 6.94
CA ASN A 162 14.14 3.36 7.21
C ASN A 162 15.36 2.47 7.51
N PRO A 163 15.24 1.50 8.42
CA PRO A 163 16.31 0.56 8.75
C PRO A 163 16.39 -0.58 7.71
N PHE A 164 16.56 -0.25 6.43
CA PHE A 164 16.74 -1.25 5.37
C PHE A 164 17.98 -2.09 5.64
N TYR A 165 17.87 -3.40 5.39
CA TYR A 165 19.01 -4.29 5.49
C TYR A 165 20.10 -3.92 4.49
N ASP A 166 21.34 -3.96 4.95
CA ASP A 166 22.53 -3.86 4.10
C ASP A 166 22.96 -5.26 3.59
N PRO A 167 23.58 -5.40 2.40
CA PRO A 167 24.12 -6.67 1.93
C PRO A 167 24.99 -7.42 2.95
N VAL A 168 25.80 -6.70 3.73
CA VAL A 168 26.68 -7.30 4.74
C VAL A 168 25.89 -7.87 5.92
N GLU A 169 24.77 -7.27 6.28
CA GLU A 169 23.90 -7.76 7.37
C GLU A 169 23.18 -9.07 7.00
N ILE A 170 22.98 -9.30 5.70
CA ILE A 170 22.30 -10.50 5.19
C ILE A 170 23.28 -11.66 4.99
N GLU A 171 24.55 -11.39 4.70
CA GLU A 171 25.54 -12.43 4.41
C GLU A 171 25.69 -13.43 5.58
N GLY A 172 25.33 -14.69 5.34
CA GLY A 172 25.41 -15.77 6.34
C GLY A 172 24.28 -15.80 7.37
N THR A 173 23.28 -14.92 7.29
CA THR A 173 22.08 -15.00 8.14
C THR A 173 21.07 -16.02 7.58
N PRO A 174 20.45 -16.86 8.43
CA PRO A 174 19.44 -17.82 7.98
C PRO A 174 18.13 -17.10 7.57
N ASP A 175 17.52 -17.57 6.47
CA ASP A 175 16.32 -16.96 5.83
C ASP A 175 15.16 -16.67 6.81
N VAL A 176 15.00 -17.50 7.84
CA VAL A 176 13.92 -17.41 8.84
C VAL A 176 14.01 -16.12 9.68
N THR A 177 15.21 -15.58 9.88
CA THR A 177 15.44 -14.35 10.66
C THR A 177 15.12 -13.08 9.86
N LEU A 178 15.06 -13.19 8.54
CA LEU A 178 14.91 -12.07 7.61
C LEU A 178 13.47 -11.84 7.16
N SER A 179 12.57 -12.80 7.41
CA SER A 179 11.18 -12.73 6.95
C SER A 179 10.33 -11.89 7.92
N PRO A 180 9.74 -10.77 7.48
CA PRO A 180 8.62 -10.19 8.21
C PRO A 180 7.46 -11.20 8.21
N CYS A 181 6.50 -11.06 9.13
CA CYS A 181 5.23 -11.79 9.12
C CYS A 181 4.37 -11.35 7.92
N LEU A 182 4.81 -11.70 6.71
CA LEU A 182 4.14 -11.36 5.46
C LEU A 182 3.05 -12.40 5.19
N SER A 183 1.85 -11.90 4.88
CA SER A 183 0.66 -12.70 4.60
C SER A 183 0.43 -12.97 3.11
N SER A 184 1.41 -12.67 2.23
CA SER A 184 1.25 -12.77 0.78
C SER A 184 2.47 -13.38 0.08
N ILE A 185 2.22 -14.19 -0.95
CA ILE A 185 3.21 -14.97 -1.71
C ILE A 185 3.33 -14.40 -3.12
N GLU A 186 4.55 -14.25 -3.64
CA GLU A 186 4.81 -13.65 -4.96
C GLU A 186 4.68 -14.65 -6.14
N CYS A 187 4.08 -15.82 -5.90
CA CYS A 187 4.10 -16.91 -6.88
C CYS A 187 3.12 -16.65 -8.03
N VAL A 188 3.66 -16.56 -9.25
CA VAL A 188 2.88 -16.61 -10.49
C VAL A 188 2.39 -18.06 -10.64
N ASN A 189 1.09 -18.31 -10.39
CA ASN A 189 0.38 -19.58 -10.58
C ASN A 189 0.36 -20.61 -9.43
N CYS A 190 0.75 -20.29 -8.20
CA CYS A 190 0.55 -21.22 -7.08
C CYS A 190 -0.60 -20.74 -6.18
N CYS A 191 -1.77 -21.35 -6.36
CA CYS A 191 -3.00 -21.03 -5.62
C CYS A 191 -3.09 -21.70 -4.24
N ILE A 192 -1.98 -22.17 -3.67
CA ILE A 192 -2.01 -22.86 -2.38
C ILE A 192 -1.48 -21.90 -1.31
N PRO A 193 -2.28 -21.51 -0.31
CA PRO A 193 -1.78 -20.88 0.90
C PRO A 193 -0.98 -21.95 1.68
N THR A 194 0.28 -22.14 1.32
CA THR A 194 1.18 -23.03 2.06
C THR A 194 1.91 -22.24 3.15
N GLN A 195 2.00 -22.81 4.35
CA GLN A 195 2.80 -22.26 5.46
C GLN A 195 4.31 -22.39 5.25
N ASN A 196 4.75 -23.05 4.17
CA ASN A 196 6.14 -23.37 3.87
C ASN A 196 6.60 -22.63 2.61
N TYR A 197 6.56 -21.30 2.63
CA TYR A 197 7.19 -20.48 1.59
C TYR A 197 8.70 -20.38 1.84
N ARG A 198 9.45 -20.23 0.76
CA ARG A 198 10.87 -19.89 0.79
C ARG A 198 11.02 -18.40 0.62
N THR A 199 11.80 -17.79 1.50
CA THR A 199 12.09 -16.37 1.49
C THR A 199 13.54 -16.18 1.09
N PHE A 200 13.80 -15.27 0.16
CA PHE A 200 15.16 -14.78 -0.07
C PHE A 200 15.11 -13.27 -0.28
N ILE A 201 16.21 -12.60 0.03
CA ILE A 201 16.39 -11.18 -0.23
C ILE A 201 17.38 -11.02 -1.37
N SER A 202 17.12 -10.08 -2.27
CA SER A 202 18.07 -9.66 -3.29
C SER A 202 18.12 -8.15 -3.41
N PHE A 203 19.27 -7.65 -3.85
CA PHE A 203 19.56 -6.22 -3.88
C PHE A 203 19.48 -5.68 -5.29
N HIS A 204 18.69 -4.63 -5.48
CA HIS A 204 18.42 -4.08 -6.80
C HIS A 204 18.36 -2.55 -6.78
N ARG A 205 18.55 -1.96 -7.96
CA ARG A 205 18.29 -0.54 -8.17
C ARG A 205 16.82 -0.32 -8.49
N LEU A 206 16.21 0.71 -7.92
CA LEU A 206 14.89 1.20 -8.31
C LEU A 206 14.85 2.72 -8.18
N CYS A 207 14.40 3.41 -9.23
CA CYS A 207 14.49 4.87 -9.33
C CYS A 207 15.94 5.35 -9.09
N GLN A 208 16.15 6.32 -8.20
CA GLN A 208 17.48 6.85 -7.86
C GLN A 208 18.26 6.01 -6.83
N HIS A 209 17.62 5.03 -6.20
CA HIS A 209 18.20 4.27 -5.08
C HIS A 209 18.97 3.04 -5.55
N VAL A 210 20.11 2.78 -4.91
CA VAL A 210 20.99 1.63 -5.21
C VAL A 210 20.95 0.62 -4.07
N GLU A 211 21.21 -0.64 -4.40
CA GLU A 211 21.31 -1.72 -3.41
C GLU A 211 20.12 -1.77 -2.44
N LEU A 212 18.91 -1.57 -2.95
CA LEU A 212 17.70 -1.71 -2.15
C LEU A 212 17.40 -3.19 -1.92
N PRO A 213 17.13 -3.60 -0.67
CA PRO A 213 16.76 -4.98 -0.37
C PRO A 213 15.30 -5.25 -0.75
N PHE A 214 15.11 -6.26 -1.60
CA PHE A 214 13.79 -6.76 -1.98
C PHE A 214 13.59 -8.17 -1.46
N VAL A 215 12.48 -8.41 -0.77
CA VAL A 215 12.08 -9.73 -0.28
C VAL A 215 11.17 -10.43 -1.28
N PHE A 216 11.43 -11.71 -1.52
CA PHE A 216 10.66 -12.56 -2.41
C PHE A 216 10.18 -13.80 -1.66
N HIS A 217 8.91 -14.13 -1.83
CA HIS A 217 8.30 -15.34 -1.26
C HIS A 217 7.90 -16.28 -2.37
N THR A 218 8.49 -17.48 -2.39
CA THR A 218 8.28 -18.48 -3.46
C THR A 218 7.86 -19.82 -2.87
N CYS A 219 7.12 -20.63 -3.64
CA CYS A 219 6.58 -21.89 -3.15
C CYS A 219 7.47 -23.12 -3.41
N SER A 220 8.53 -22.98 -4.23
CA SER A 220 9.41 -24.09 -4.64
C SER A 220 10.76 -23.57 -5.17
N ASP A 221 11.75 -24.46 -5.25
CA ASP A 221 13.04 -24.22 -5.92
C ASP A 221 12.88 -23.71 -7.36
N THR A 222 11.96 -24.35 -8.10
CA THR A 222 11.68 -23.98 -9.49
C THR A 222 11.14 -22.56 -9.59
N CYS A 223 10.23 -22.17 -8.69
CA CYS A 223 9.72 -20.80 -8.65
C CYS A 223 10.80 -19.80 -8.24
N GLN A 224 11.65 -20.14 -7.27
CA GLN A 224 12.79 -19.32 -6.88
C GLN A 224 13.76 -19.11 -8.05
N ALA A 225 14.08 -20.16 -8.80
CA ALA A 225 14.94 -20.07 -9.98
C ALA A 225 14.32 -19.18 -11.08
N GLN A 226 13.01 -19.29 -11.32
CA GLN A 226 12.30 -18.43 -12.28
C GLN A 226 12.30 -16.97 -11.87
N VAL A 227 12.13 -16.67 -10.58
CA VAL A 227 12.22 -15.29 -10.08
C VAL A 227 13.65 -14.76 -10.29
N ARG A 228 14.68 -15.55 -9.98
CA ARG A 228 16.09 -15.17 -10.19
C ARG A 228 16.41 -14.86 -11.65
N ASP A 229 15.98 -15.70 -12.59
CA ASP A 229 16.13 -15.42 -14.04
C ASP A 229 15.44 -14.11 -14.46
N ARG A 230 14.24 -13.82 -13.92
CA ARG A 230 13.56 -12.53 -14.18
C ARG A 230 14.34 -11.34 -13.61
N LEU A 231 14.96 -11.50 -12.44
CA LEU A 231 15.78 -10.47 -11.82
C LEU A 231 17.08 -10.23 -12.58
N ASP A 232 17.69 -11.28 -13.13
CA ASP A 232 18.88 -11.15 -13.99
C ASP A 232 18.57 -10.37 -15.27
N ARG A 233 17.42 -10.65 -15.90
CA ARG A 233 16.95 -9.87 -17.07
C ARG A 233 16.64 -8.42 -16.69
N TYR A 234 16.04 -8.19 -15.52
CA TYR A 234 15.82 -6.83 -15.02
C TYR A 234 17.14 -6.08 -14.86
N ASN A 235 18.13 -6.71 -14.21
CA ASN A 235 19.45 -6.12 -14.00
C ASN A 235 20.18 -5.83 -15.31
N ALA A 236 20.10 -6.73 -16.30
CA ALA A 236 20.66 -6.52 -17.64
C ALA A 236 20.04 -5.29 -18.32
N ALA A 237 18.70 -5.20 -18.35
CA ALA A 237 17.99 -4.07 -18.94
C ALA A 237 18.30 -2.74 -18.24
N GLN A 238 18.53 -2.75 -16.92
CA GLN A 238 18.95 -1.55 -16.19
C GLN A 238 20.39 -1.14 -16.52
N ARG A 239 21.30 -2.07 -16.84
CA ARG A 239 22.65 -1.74 -17.28
C ARG A 239 22.64 -1.09 -18.66
N GLU A 240 21.90 -1.65 -19.61
CA GLU A 240 21.77 -1.11 -20.97
C GLU A 240 21.24 0.33 -20.98
N ARG A 241 20.25 0.64 -20.12
CA ARG A 241 19.72 2.01 -19.98
C ARG A 241 20.75 3.03 -19.48
N ARG A 242 21.77 2.60 -18.74
CA ARG A 242 22.86 3.48 -18.29
C ARG A 242 23.83 3.81 -19.41
N GLU A 243 24.09 2.87 -20.31
CA GLU A 243 25.03 3.07 -21.42
C GLU A 243 24.48 4.05 -22.47
N HIS A 244 23.16 4.27 -22.47
CA HIS A 244 22.45 5.15 -23.41
C HIS A 244 21.99 6.49 -22.80
N GLN A 245 22.36 6.80 -21.56
CA GLN A 245 22.10 8.08 -20.88
C GLN A 245 23.40 8.88 -20.70
#